data_AF-A0A2D8MVV8-F1
#
_entry.id   AF-A0A2D8MVV8-F1
#
_cell.length_a   1.000
_cell.length_b   1.000
_cell.length_c   1.000
_cell.angle_alpha   90.00
_cell.angle_beta   90.00
_cell.angle_gamma   90.00
#
_symmetry.space_group_name_H-M   'P 1'
#
loop_
_entity.id
_entity.type
_entity.pdbx_description
1 polymer ?
#
loop_
_entity_poly.entity_id
_entity_poly.type
_entity_poly.pdbx_seq_one_letter_code
_entity_poly.pdbx_strand_id
1 'polypeptide(L)'
;MKSKGIFFAFLSGILLALSYPPISLGFFAWFALVPLFYYLFQSKDLKYTIILGFISSITSNLIILNWIAINSGTSVSTAIITYFSASLYLTIFWIFFSIGVHFTPKRIKLFFVPLLWVFIVEILRNFGSLAFPWLDLSITQSNYNRIIQLIS
;
A
#
# COMPACT_ATOMS: atom_id res chain seq x y z
N MET A 1 17.61 0.78 16.10
CA MET A 1 16.14 0.86 15.99
C MET A 1 15.67 1.21 14.57
N LYS A 2 16.25 2.23 13.92
CA LYS A 2 15.83 2.65 12.56
C LYS A 2 15.94 1.55 11.47
N SER A 3 17.04 0.77 11.48
CA SER A 3 17.26 -0.35 10.55
C SER A 3 16.21 -1.46 10.66
N LYS A 4 15.79 -1.81 11.90
CA LYS A 4 14.73 -2.79 12.11
C LYS A 4 13.40 -2.32 11.50
N GLY A 5 13.02 -1.05 11.71
CA GLY A 5 11.78 -0.55 11.12
C GLY A 5 11.80 -0.50 9.60
N ILE A 6 12.95 -0.22 8.98
CA ILE A 6 13.12 -0.32 7.52
C ILE A 6 12.85 -1.76 7.05
N PHE A 7 13.42 -2.76 7.73
CA PHE A 7 13.17 -4.17 7.44
C PHE A 7 11.68 -4.53 7.59
N PHE A 8 11.02 -4.08 8.66
CA PHE A 8 9.59 -4.37 8.87
C PHE A 8 8.67 -3.62 7.90
N ALA A 9 9.05 -2.42 7.43
CA ALA A 9 8.34 -1.74 6.34
C ALA A 9 8.48 -2.51 5.03
N PHE A 10 9.67 -3.00 4.71
CA PHE A 10 9.90 -3.86 3.54
C PHE A 10 9.09 -5.16 3.64
N LEU A 11 9.12 -5.83 4.81
CA LEU A 11 8.34 -7.04 5.07
C LEU A 11 6.82 -6.80 4.92
N SER A 12 6.32 -5.67 5.42
CA SER A 12 4.92 -5.24 5.24
C SER A 12 4.56 -5.13 3.76
N GLY A 13 5.43 -4.52 2.96
CA GLY A 13 5.26 -4.44 1.50
C GLY A 13 5.22 -5.82 0.82
N ILE A 14 6.10 -6.74 1.20
CA ILE A 14 6.10 -8.11 0.69
C ILE A 14 4.82 -8.84 1.06
N LEU A 15 4.45 -8.86 2.35
CA LEU A 15 3.24 -9.54 2.83
C LEU A 15 2.00 -9.01 2.10
N LEU A 16 1.94 -7.69 1.89
CA LEU A 16 0.86 -7.10 1.12
C LEU A 16 0.88 -7.59 -0.33
N ALA A 17 2.03 -7.59 -1.00
CA ALA A 17 2.13 -8.07 -2.38
C ALA A 17 1.70 -9.53 -2.55
N LEU A 18 2.08 -10.41 -1.61
CA LEU A 18 1.68 -11.82 -1.63
C LEU A 18 0.15 -12.02 -1.52
N SER A 19 -0.57 -11.03 -1.00
CA SER A 19 -2.03 -11.07 -0.92
C SER A 19 -2.74 -10.81 -2.26
N TYR A 20 -2.03 -10.25 -3.24
CA TYR A 20 -2.54 -10.00 -4.58
C TYR A 20 -2.20 -11.14 -5.55
N PRO A 21 -2.91 -11.24 -6.70
CA PRO A 21 -2.53 -12.13 -7.78
C PRO A 21 -1.08 -11.91 -8.24
N PRO A 22 -0.39 -12.98 -8.72
CA PRO A 22 -0.91 -14.32 -8.98
C PRO A 22 -0.91 -15.25 -7.74
N ILE A 23 -0.26 -14.86 -6.65
CA ILE A 23 -0.11 -15.70 -5.46
C ILE A 23 -1.43 -15.75 -4.67
N SER A 24 -2.13 -14.61 -4.60
CA SER A 24 -3.51 -14.50 -4.10
C SER A 24 -3.72 -15.05 -2.68
N LEU A 25 -2.71 -14.97 -1.82
CA LEU A 25 -2.81 -15.35 -0.41
C LEU A 25 -3.45 -14.23 0.40
N GLY A 26 -4.72 -13.92 0.08
CA GLY A 26 -5.46 -12.77 0.63
C GLY A 26 -5.52 -12.69 2.15
N PHE A 27 -5.33 -13.80 2.88
CA PHE A 27 -5.24 -13.80 4.33
C PHE A 27 -4.08 -12.93 4.84
N PHE A 28 -2.99 -12.76 4.06
CA PHE A 28 -1.89 -11.87 4.43
C PHE A 28 -2.34 -10.41 4.56
N ALA A 29 -3.33 -9.95 3.78
CA ALA A 29 -3.79 -8.56 3.82
C ALA A 29 -4.27 -8.13 5.21
N TRP A 30 -4.80 -9.05 6.01
CA TRP A 30 -5.31 -8.80 7.36
C TRP A 30 -4.23 -8.36 8.35
N PHE A 31 -2.98 -8.78 8.14
CA PHE A 31 -1.87 -8.45 9.03
C PHE A 31 -0.64 -7.89 8.32
N ALA A 32 -0.68 -7.74 6.99
CA ALA A 32 0.43 -7.20 6.21
C ALA A 32 0.89 -5.82 6.70
N LEU A 33 -0.04 -4.96 7.13
CA LEU A 33 0.27 -3.61 7.61
C LEU A 33 0.70 -3.55 9.08
N VAL A 34 0.53 -4.62 9.86
CA VAL A 34 0.84 -4.64 11.30
C VAL A 34 2.33 -4.29 11.57
N PRO A 35 3.32 -4.87 10.85
CA PRO A 35 4.72 -4.50 11.02
C PRO A 35 5.00 -3.02 10.75
N LEU A 36 4.36 -2.43 9.73
CA LEU A 36 4.50 -1.01 9.41
C LEU A 36 3.91 -0.14 10.51
N PHE A 37 2.67 -0.42 10.93
CA PHE A 37 1.98 0.34 11.96
C PHE A 37 2.71 0.35 13.30
N TYR A 38 3.33 -0.78 13.68
CA TYR A 38 4.13 -0.86 14.90
C TYR A 38 5.21 0.24 14.96
N TYR A 39 5.92 0.49 13.86
CA TYR A 39 6.96 1.53 13.80
C TYR A 39 6.39 2.92 13.55
N LEU A 40 5.36 3.07 12.72
CA LEU A 40 4.71 4.36 12.49
C LEU A 40 4.13 4.95 13.77
N PHE A 41 3.57 4.13 14.64
CA PHE A 41 2.90 4.62 15.85
C PHE A 41 3.88 5.08 16.95
N GLN A 42 5.12 4.60 16.90
CA GLN A 42 6.17 4.91 17.88
C GLN A 42 7.09 6.05 17.42
N SER A 43 7.19 6.30 16.12
CA SER A 43 8.09 7.31 15.57
C SER A 43 7.67 8.74 15.95
N LYS A 44 8.65 9.52 16.44
CA LYS A 44 8.54 10.98 16.58
C LYS A 44 9.23 11.74 15.43
N ASP A 45 9.86 11.03 14.52
CA ASP A 45 10.61 11.59 13.39
C ASP A 45 9.75 11.50 12.12
N LEU A 46 9.33 12.65 11.58
CA LEU A 46 8.50 12.73 10.39
C LEU A 46 9.22 12.17 9.16
N LYS A 47 10.51 12.49 8.99
CA LYS A 47 11.29 11.99 7.85
C LYS A 47 11.38 10.47 7.89
N TYR A 48 11.62 9.91 9.08
CA TYR A 48 11.62 8.46 9.25
C TYR A 48 10.26 7.83 8.95
N THR A 49 9.18 8.46 9.40
CA THR A 49 7.80 8.03 9.12
C THR A 49 7.52 7.97 7.61
N ILE A 50 7.90 9.01 6.87
CA ILE A 50 7.77 9.08 5.41
C ILE A 50 8.57 7.96 4.73
N ILE A 51 9.79 7.70 5.18
CA ILE A 51 10.63 6.61 4.65
C ILE A 51 9.97 5.25 4.85
N LEU A 52 9.37 4.98 6.01
CA LEU A 52 8.68 3.71 6.26
C LEU A 52 7.47 3.52 5.34
N GLY A 53 6.65 4.55 5.17
CA GLY A 53 5.53 4.54 4.24
C GLY A 53 5.97 4.33 2.79
N PHE A 54 7.00 5.06 2.36
CA PHE A 54 7.60 4.92 1.04
C PHE A 54 8.10 3.48 0.79
N ILE A 55 8.88 2.91 1.71
CA ILE A 55 9.47 1.57 1.53
C ILE A 55 8.39 0.50 1.44
N SER A 56 7.40 0.51 2.34
CA SER A 56 6.32 -0.49 2.30
C SER A 56 5.54 -0.39 0.99
N SER A 57 5.16 0.83 0.60
CA SER A 57 4.39 1.06 -0.61
C SER A 57 5.16 0.73 -1.88
N ILE A 58 6.40 1.21 -2.03
CA ILE A 58 7.14 0.97 -3.27
C ILE A 58 7.46 -0.51 -3.44
N THR A 59 7.71 -1.22 -2.33
CA THR A 59 7.93 -2.67 -2.33
C THR A 59 6.68 -3.41 -2.78
N SER A 60 5.50 -3.08 -2.22
CA SER A 60 4.25 -3.71 -2.65
C SER A 60 3.90 -3.35 -4.10
N ASN A 61 3.99 -2.07 -4.47
CA ASN A 61 3.56 -1.59 -5.78
C ASN A 61 4.40 -2.19 -6.91
N LEU A 62 5.73 -2.27 -6.74
CA LEU A 62 6.60 -2.89 -7.74
C LEU A 62 6.27 -4.37 -7.94
N ILE A 63 5.99 -5.12 -6.86
CA ILE A 63 5.67 -6.54 -7.00
C ILE A 63 4.28 -6.73 -7.62
N ILE A 64 3.27 -6.00 -7.15
CA ILE A 64 1.87 -6.13 -7.61
C ILE A 64 1.72 -5.67 -9.06
N LEU A 65 2.44 -4.62 -9.48
CA LEU A 65 2.28 -4.00 -10.80
C LEU A 65 3.30 -4.44 -11.83
N ASN A 66 4.09 -5.48 -11.53
CA ASN A 66 5.11 -5.99 -12.46
C ASN A 66 4.55 -6.35 -13.84
N TRP A 67 3.26 -6.71 -13.91
CA TRP A 67 2.56 -7.05 -15.14
C TRP A 67 2.50 -5.87 -16.14
N ILE A 68 2.57 -4.61 -15.66
CA ILE A 68 2.62 -3.43 -16.53
C ILE A 68 3.89 -3.45 -17.40
N ALA A 69 5.02 -3.90 -16.84
CA ALA A 69 6.30 -3.92 -17.54
C ALA A 69 6.36 -4.97 -18.67
N ILE A 70 5.52 -6.00 -18.61
CA ILE A 70 5.42 -7.06 -19.62
C ILE A 70 4.21 -6.89 -20.56
N ASN A 71 3.54 -5.72 -20.51
CA ASN A 71 2.42 -5.42 -21.37
C ASN A 71 2.85 -5.34 -22.85
N SER A 72 2.36 -6.27 -23.68
CA SER A 72 2.71 -6.36 -25.10
C SER A 72 2.08 -5.27 -25.99
N GLY A 73 1.19 -4.43 -25.44
CA GLY A 73 0.51 -3.36 -26.18
C GLY A 73 1.34 -2.11 -26.43
N THR A 74 2.63 -2.07 -26.06
CA THR A 74 3.50 -0.91 -26.22
C THR A 74 4.98 -1.29 -26.35
N SER A 75 5.85 -0.30 -26.58
CA SER A 75 7.29 -0.54 -26.60
C SER A 75 7.80 -0.91 -25.20
N VAL A 76 8.84 -1.75 -25.12
CA VAL A 76 9.45 -2.16 -23.83
C VAL A 76 9.86 -0.95 -22.99
N SER A 77 10.44 0.07 -23.61
CA SER A 77 10.85 1.30 -22.92
C SER A 77 9.66 2.04 -22.31
N THR A 78 8.56 2.18 -23.07
CA THR A 78 7.33 2.80 -22.58
C THR A 78 6.73 1.99 -21.43
N ALA A 79 6.65 0.67 -21.56
CA ALA A 79 6.11 -0.21 -20.52
C ALA A 79 6.87 -0.08 -19.20
N ILE A 80 8.21 -0.09 -19.25
CA ILE A 80 9.08 0.07 -18.07
C ILE A 80 8.89 1.45 -17.42
N ILE A 81 8.88 2.52 -18.23
CA ILE A 81 8.67 3.88 -17.71
C ILE A 81 7.30 3.98 -17.03
N THR A 82 6.24 3.51 -17.68
CA THR A 82 4.89 3.53 -17.12
C THR A 82 4.79 2.72 -15.83
N TYR A 83 5.42 1.54 -15.77
CA TYR A 83 5.46 0.72 -14.56
C TYR A 83 6.09 1.43 -13.36
N PHE A 84 7.28 2.05 -13.55
CA PHE A 84 7.93 2.80 -12.48
C PHE A 84 7.16 4.07 -12.13
N SER A 85 6.66 4.81 -13.12
CA SER A 85 5.86 6.02 -12.91
C SER A 85 4.58 5.72 -12.13
N ALA A 86 3.86 4.64 -12.47
CA ALA A 86 2.67 4.21 -11.74
C ALA A 86 3.03 3.81 -10.31
N SER A 87 4.07 3.01 -10.11
CA SER A 87 4.50 2.56 -8.78
C SER A 87 4.89 3.73 -7.86
N LEU A 88 5.58 4.74 -8.40
CA LEU A 88 5.95 5.96 -7.69
C LEU A 88 4.74 6.86 -7.42
N TYR A 89 3.86 7.06 -8.41
CA TYR A 89 2.63 7.83 -8.27
C TYR A 89 1.77 7.29 -7.12
N LEU A 90 1.55 5.98 -7.09
CA LEU A 90 0.73 5.34 -6.05
C LEU A 90 1.38 5.40 -4.66
N THR A 91 2.71 5.48 -4.61
CA THR A 91 3.46 5.65 -3.36
C THR A 91 3.21 7.01 -2.71
N ILE A 92 2.85 8.05 -3.48
CA ILE A 92 2.52 9.38 -2.95
C ILE A 92 1.36 9.30 -1.95
N PHE A 93 0.33 8.50 -2.24
CA PHE A 93 -0.83 8.34 -1.33
C PHE A 93 -0.42 7.68 0.00
N TRP A 94 0.49 6.71 -0.04
CA TRP A 94 1.03 6.09 1.18
C TRP A 94 1.93 7.03 1.98
N ILE A 95 2.67 7.92 1.32
CA ILE A 95 3.43 8.98 1.99
C ILE A 95 2.47 9.91 2.72
N PHE A 96 1.42 10.40 2.05
CA PHE A 96 0.43 11.28 2.68
C PHE A 96 -0.31 10.59 3.82
N PHE A 97 -0.69 9.31 3.64
CA PHE A 97 -1.23 8.49 4.70
C PHE A 97 -0.29 8.43 5.91
N SER A 98 0.99 8.12 5.69
CA SER A 98 2.00 8.02 6.76
C SER A 98 2.19 9.35 7.49
N ILE A 99 2.18 10.47 6.77
CA ILE A 99 2.19 11.82 7.34
C ILE A 99 0.93 12.05 8.20
N GLY A 100 -0.25 11.67 7.73
CA GLY A 100 -1.50 11.74 8.50
C GLY A 100 -1.41 10.91 9.80
N VAL A 101 -0.90 9.69 9.72
CA VAL A 101 -0.67 8.83 10.89
C VAL A 101 0.31 9.47 11.88
N HIS A 102 1.35 10.16 11.40
CA HIS A 102 2.34 10.83 12.25
C HIS A 102 1.69 11.90 13.14
N PHE A 103 0.85 12.76 12.56
CA PHE A 103 0.19 13.85 13.26
C PHE A 103 -1.07 13.41 14.04
N THR A 104 -1.52 12.17 13.85
CA THR A 104 -2.67 11.64 14.59
C THR A 104 -2.34 11.42 16.07
N PRO A 105 -3.09 12.04 17.00
CA PRO A 105 -2.89 11.86 18.44
C PRO A 105 -3.06 10.40 18.86
N LYS A 106 -2.19 9.92 19.76
CA LYS A 106 -2.18 8.52 20.23
C LYS A 106 -3.55 8.02 20.69
N ARG A 107 -4.32 8.86 21.40
CA ARG A 107 -5.66 8.53 21.94
C ARG A 107 -6.71 8.17 20.89
N ILE A 108 -6.61 8.71 19.66
CA ILE A 108 -7.58 8.45 18.59
C ILE A 108 -6.99 7.60 17.46
N LYS A 109 -5.72 7.20 17.56
CA LYS A 109 -4.95 6.61 16.47
C LYS A 109 -5.60 5.33 15.92
N LEU A 110 -6.10 4.47 16.81
CA LEU A 110 -6.75 3.22 16.42
C LEU A 110 -8.00 3.44 15.57
N PHE A 111 -8.78 4.49 15.85
CA PHE A 111 -10.00 4.81 15.13
C PHE A 111 -9.75 5.64 13.87
N PHE A 112 -8.79 6.57 13.94
CA PHE A 112 -8.56 7.54 12.87
C PHE A 112 -7.67 6.99 11.74
N VAL A 113 -6.76 6.06 12.03
CA VAL A 113 -5.87 5.46 11.01
C VAL A 113 -6.65 4.71 9.92
N PRO A 114 -7.66 3.87 10.22
CA PRO A 114 -8.50 3.26 9.18
C PRO A 114 -9.23 4.29 8.32
N LEU A 115 -9.75 5.37 8.92
CA LEU A 115 -10.42 6.45 8.17
C LEU A 115 -9.45 7.18 7.24
N LEU A 116 -8.23 7.47 7.72
CA LEU A 116 -7.16 8.04 6.89
C LEU A 116 -6.77 7.13 5.74
N TRP A 117 -6.71 5.82 5.98
CA TRP A 117 -6.42 4.85 4.92
C TRP A 117 -7.48 4.91 3.83
N VAL A 118 -8.76 4.74 4.21
CA VAL A 118 -9.88 4.76 3.26
C VAL A 118 -9.91 6.07 2.48
N PHE A 119 -9.79 7.21 3.17
CA PHE A 119 -9.84 8.51 2.50
C PHE A 119 -8.65 8.75 1.56
N ILE A 120 -7.41 8.57 2.04
CA ILE A 120 -6.22 8.95 1.27
C ILE A 120 -5.86 7.88 0.25
N VAL A 121 -5.84 6.61 0.66
CA VAL A 121 -5.32 5.51 -0.15
C VAL A 121 -6.37 4.94 -1.08
N GLU A 122 -7.65 4.90 -0.69
CA GLU A 122 -8.68 4.26 -1.52
C GLU A 122 -9.55 5.30 -2.25
N ILE A 123 -10.03 6.35 -1.57
CA ILE A 123 -10.91 7.34 -2.21
C ILE A 123 -10.11 8.32 -3.08
N LEU A 124 -9.12 9.03 -2.53
CA LEU A 124 -8.38 10.05 -3.29
C LEU A 124 -7.59 9.45 -4.46
N ARG A 125 -7.00 8.26 -4.26
CA ARG A 125 -6.29 7.53 -5.33
C ARG A 125 -7.18 7.16 -6.50
N ASN A 126 -8.46 6.91 -6.25
CA ASN A 126 -9.42 6.48 -7.26
C ASN A 126 -10.23 7.64 -7.85
N PHE A 127 -9.80 8.89 -7.62
CA PHE A 127 -10.46 10.09 -8.13
C PHE A 127 -9.74 10.67 -9.35
N GLY A 128 -10.51 11.12 -10.35
CA GLY A 128 -10.01 11.82 -11.54
C GLY A 128 -9.44 10.91 -12.63
N SER A 129 -8.75 11.49 -13.61
CA SER A 129 -8.23 10.78 -14.78
C SER A 129 -7.04 9.86 -14.50
N LEU A 130 -6.39 10.01 -13.34
CA LEU A 130 -5.28 9.17 -12.88
C LEU A 130 -5.73 8.10 -11.88
N ALA A 131 -7.04 7.86 -11.76
CA ALA A 131 -7.61 6.85 -10.87
C ALA A 131 -6.98 5.47 -11.11
N PHE A 132 -6.60 4.79 -10.02
CA PHE A 132 -5.89 3.51 -10.11
C PHE A 132 -6.35 2.51 -9.02
N PRO A 133 -7.51 1.86 -9.21
CA PRO A 133 -8.15 1.02 -8.19
C PRO A 133 -7.54 -0.37 -8.01
N TRP A 134 -6.50 -0.72 -8.78
CA TRP A 134 -5.98 -2.09 -8.85
C TRP A 134 -5.29 -2.55 -7.56
N LEU A 135 -5.02 -1.64 -6.62
CA LEU A 135 -4.39 -1.91 -5.32
C LEU A 135 -5.35 -1.62 -4.16
N ASP A 136 -6.65 -1.70 -4.38
CA ASP A 136 -7.64 -1.65 -3.30
C ASP A 136 -7.54 -2.95 -2.46
N LEU A 137 -7.49 -2.81 -1.13
CA LEU A 137 -7.32 -3.97 -0.24
C LEU A 137 -8.45 -5.00 -0.40
N SER A 138 -9.65 -4.55 -0.74
CA SER A 138 -10.81 -5.40 -0.99
C SER A 138 -10.57 -6.45 -2.07
N ILE A 139 -9.76 -6.13 -3.09
CA ILE A 139 -9.45 -7.05 -4.20
C ILE A 139 -8.74 -8.31 -3.69
N THR A 140 -7.94 -8.20 -2.64
CA THR A 140 -7.24 -9.34 -2.02
C THR A 140 -8.21 -10.38 -1.45
N GLN A 141 -9.46 -9.99 -1.16
CA GLN A 141 -10.49 -10.85 -0.59
C GLN A 141 -11.41 -11.47 -1.65
N SER A 142 -11.19 -11.18 -2.94
CA SER A 142 -12.06 -11.59 -4.03
C SER A 142 -12.25 -13.11 -4.16
N ASN A 143 -11.24 -13.90 -3.78
CA ASN A 143 -11.29 -15.36 -3.82
C ASN A 143 -11.94 -16.01 -2.59
N TYR A 144 -12.43 -15.23 -1.61
CA TYR A 144 -13.03 -15.76 -0.38
C TYR A 144 -14.55 -15.64 -0.44
N ASN A 145 -15.22 -16.74 -0.80
CA ASN A 145 -16.68 -16.80 -1.02
C ASN A 145 -17.53 -16.19 0.11
N ARG A 146 -17.13 -16.32 1.37
CA ARG A 146 -17.87 -15.75 2.50
C ARG A 146 -17.70 -14.23 2.62
N ILE A 147 -16.52 -13.72 2.24
CA ILE A 147 -16.19 -12.30 2.37
C ILE A 147 -16.71 -11.52 1.17
N ILE A 148 -16.60 -12.07 -0.05
CA ILE A 148 -17.09 -11.42 -1.27
C ILE A 148 -18.61 -11.13 -1.18
N GLN A 149 -19.38 -11.96 -0.48
CA GLN A 149 -20.82 -11.76 -0.24
C GLN A 149 -21.16 -10.52 0.58
N LEU A 150 -20.19 -9.91 1.29
CA LEU A 150 -20.40 -8.65 2.01
C LEU A 150 -20.45 -7.43 1.09
N ILE A 151 -20.05 -7.59 -0.18
CA ILE A 151 -19.96 -6.51 -1.18
C ILE A 151 -21.20 -6.50 -2.10
N SER A 152 -21.95 -7.61 -2.16
CA SER A 152 -23.12 -7.82 -3.03
C SER A 152 -24.42 -7.26 -2.48
#